data_AF-A0A4Z2BGW0-F1
#
_entry.id   AF-A0A4Z2BGW0-F1
#
_cell.length_a   1.000
_cell.length_b   1.000
_cell.length_c   1.000
_cell.angle_alpha   90.00
_cell.angle_beta   90.00
_cell.angle_gamma   90.00
#
_symmetry.space_group_name_H-M   'P 1'
#
loop_
_entity.id
_entity.type
_entity.pdbx_description
1 polymer ?
#
loop_
_entity_poly.entity_id
_entity_poly.type
_entity_poly.pdbx_seq_one_letter_code
_entity_poly.pdbx_strand_id
1 'polypeptide(L)'
;MVDDCFYIVKKCIGRALSSANTDCLCAMINHANSALESDFREVLYNKLRQGFPATTLQDIQRGVSSAVSLMQSSLQQGKFNTLGIESTENAKAAFLVTLNNVEACSENITTLKRNLESDCSKLFIQGSAAGEQAKIESCLSDLVNTSAKFKDLLQEGLSELNTTAIKPQVKPWISSFLSISHNIEEEEFNDYEANDPWVQQLILNLEQLMAEFKVALSPVIYDTLTSLMTSLISMEMEKTVLKCSFSRLGGLQFDKELRSLVAYLTTVTTWTIRDKFARLTQMATILNLERVTEILDYWGPNSGPLTWRLTPAEVRQVLALRIDFRSEDIKRLRL
;
A
#
# COMPACT_ATOMS: atom_id res chain seq x y z
N MET A 1 -1.23 26.58 2.83
CA MET A 1 -2.67 26.23 2.87
C MET A 1 -3.03 25.47 4.14
N VAL A 2 -2.54 24.24 4.36
CA VAL A 2 -2.85 23.47 5.60
C VAL A 2 -2.37 24.25 6.83
N ASP A 3 -1.11 24.67 6.84
CA ASP A 3 -0.55 25.42 7.98
C ASP A 3 -1.32 26.71 8.27
N ASP A 4 -1.68 27.47 7.23
CA ASP A 4 -2.45 28.71 7.38
C ASP A 4 -3.84 28.44 7.97
N CYS A 5 -4.53 27.39 7.49
CA CYS A 5 -5.83 26.98 7.99
C CYS A 5 -5.76 26.61 9.47
N PHE A 6 -4.82 25.74 9.85
CA PHE A 6 -4.65 25.31 11.24
C PHE A 6 -4.15 26.43 12.15
N TYR A 7 -3.34 27.37 11.63
CA TYR A 7 -2.95 28.57 12.35
C TYR A 7 -4.16 29.46 12.66
N ILE A 8 -5.05 29.69 11.69
CA ILE A 8 -6.27 30.48 11.87
C ILE A 8 -7.20 29.79 12.86
N VAL A 9 -7.45 28.48 12.71
CA VAL A 9 -8.27 27.68 13.64
C VAL A 9 -7.73 27.79 15.06
N LYS A 10 -6.43 27.59 15.24
CA LYS A 10 -5.78 27.70 16.56
C LYS A 10 -5.91 29.11 17.15
N LYS A 11 -5.79 30.16 16.34
CA LYS A 11 -5.97 31.55 16.79
C LYS A 11 -7.41 31.84 17.20
N CYS A 12 -8.40 31.36 16.45
CA CYS A 12 -9.81 31.53 16.77
C CYS A 12 -10.18 30.84 18.09
N ILE A 13 -9.77 29.57 18.25
CA ILE A 13 -10.01 28.82 19.51
C ILE A 13 -9.23 29.47 20.66
N GLY A 14 -7.99 29.90 20.44
CA GLY A 14 -7.19 30.58 21.46
C GLY A 14 -7.82 31.88 21.96
N ARG A 15 -8.48 32.66 21.09
CA ARG A 15 -9.24 33.85 21.50
C ARG A 15 -10.48 33.49 22.32
N ALA A 16 -11.22 32.43 21.93
CA ALA A 16 -12.35 31.95 22.71
C ALA A 16 -11.90 31.45 24.09
N LEU A 17 -10.76 30.78 24.16
CA LEU A 17 -10.14 30.34 25.40
C LEU A 17 -9.79 31.53 26.32
N SER A 18 -9.25 32.61 25.77
CA SER A 18 -8.95 33.85 26.51
C SER A 18 -10.18 34.55 27.09
N SER A 19 -11.39 34.23 26.62
CA SER A 19 -12.63 34.78 27.19
C SER A 19 -13.01 34.18 28.54
N ALA A 20 -12.39 33.06 28.93
CA ALA A 20 -12.71 32.27 30.12
C ALA A 20 -14.20 31.84 30.21
N ASN A 21 -14.92 31.85 29.09
CA ASN A 21 -16.30 31.40 29.00
C ASN A 21 -16.36 30.01 28.33
N THR A 22 -16.75 29.00 29.11
CA THR A 22 -16.83 27.60 28.68
C THR A 22 -17.76 27.40 27.48
N ASP A 23 -18.94 28.04 27.47
CA ASP A 23 -19.89 27.90 26.36
C ASP A 23 -19.35 28.57 25.07
N CYS A 24 -18.64 29.70 25.19
CA CYS A 24 -17.97 30.35 24.06
C CYS A 24 -16.86 29.47 23.47
N LEU A 25 -16.04 28.86 24.34
CA LEU A 25 -15.00 27.93 23.94
C LEU A 25 -15.57 26.69 23.23
N CYS A 26 -16.58 26.05 23.82
CA CYS A 26 -17.26 24.89 23.22
C CYS A 26 -17.87 25.23 21.86
N ALA A 27 -18.57 26.38 21.75
CA ALA A 27 -19.13 26.83 20.48
C ALA A 27 -18.05 27.03 19.41
N MET A 28 -16.90 27.63 19.78
CA MET A 28 -15.79 27.85 18.85
C MET A 28 -15.09 26.56 18.44
N ILE A 29 -14.89 25.61 19.36
CA ILE A 29 -14.31 24.29 19.05
C ILE A 29 -15.23 23.55 18.07
N ASN A 30 -16.53 23.51 18.35
CA ASN A 30 -17.50 22.83 17.48
C ASN A 30 -17.58 23.49 16.10
N HIS A 31 -17.56 24.82 16.03
CA HIS A 31 -17.54 25.55 14.76
C HIS A 31 -16.27 25.27 13.95
N ALA A 32 -15.09 25.31 14.60
CA ALA A 32 -13.83 24.97 13.96
C ALA A 32 -13.80 23.52 13.48
N ASN A 33 -14.32 22.59 14.29
CA ASN A 33 -14.42 21.18 13.92
C ASN A 33 -15.32 20.99 12.70
N SER A 34 -16.49 21.64 12.67
CA SER A 34 -17.40 21.62 11.52
C SER A 34 -16.72 22.15 10.26
N ALA A 35 -16.02 23.30 10.32
CA ALA A 35 -15.34 23.88 9.17
C ALA A 35 -14.20 22.99 8.64
N LEU A 36 -13.48 22.29 9.53
CA LEU A 36 -12.46 21.32 9.15
C LEU A 36 -13.09 20.06 8.50
N GLU A 37 -14.20 19.59 9.06
CA GLU A 37 -14.87 18.36 8.61
C GLU A 37 -15.65 18.54 7.29
N SER A 38 -16.30 19.69 7.08
CA SER A 38 -17.06 19.98 5.87
C SER A 38 -16.18 20.69 4.84
N ASP A 39 -15.94 21.98 5.04
CA ASP A 39 -15.50 22.88 3.98
C ASP A 39 -14.07 22.57 3.57
N PHE A 40 -13.19 22.37 4.56
CA PHE A 40 -11.78 22.12 4.27
C PHE A 40 -11.53 20.70 3.75
N ARG A 41 -12.18 19.70 4.36
CA ARG A 41 -12.10 18.31 3.87
C ARG A 41 -12.66 18.18 2.46
N GLU A 42 -13.75 18.86 2.13
CA GLU A 42 -14.35 18.83 0.78
C GLU A 42 -13.36 19.33 -0.29
N VAL A 43 -12.59 20.38 0.01
CA VAL A 43 -11.55 20.87 -0.91
C VAL A 43 -10.50 19.79 -1.19
N LEU A 44 -10.05 19.09 -0.15
CA LEU A 44 -9.05 18.02 -0.29
C LEU A 44 -9.63 16.78 -0.97
N TYR A 45 -10.86 16.41 -0.62
CA TYR A 45 -11.61 15.33 -1.27
C TYR A 45 -11.77 15.58 -2.77
N ASN A 46 -12.19 16.79 -3.17
CA ASN A 46 -12.37 17.14 -4.58
C ASN A 46 -11.05 17.13 -5.37
N LYS A 47 -9.92 17.40 -4.71
CA LYS A 47 -8.60 17.24 -5.33
C LYS A 47 -8.21 15.77 -5.50
N LEU A 48 -8.43 14.93 -4.48
CA LEU A 48 -8.16 13.50 -4.59
C LEU A 48 -9.08 12.79 -5.59
N ARG A 49 -10.36 13.21 -5.68
CA ARG A 49 -11.34 12.67 -6.62
C ARG A 49 -10.99 12.91 -8.09
N GLN A 50 -10.08 13.85 -8.40
CA GLN A 50 -9.54 13.99 -9.75
C GLN A 50 -8.69 12.78 -10.17
N GLY A 51 -8.24 11.98 -9.20
CA GLY A 51 -7.48 10.77 -9.39
C GLY A 51 -6.01 11.04 -9.69
N PHE A 52 -5.19 9.99 -9.54
CA PHE A 52 -3.83 10.02 -10.03
C PHE A 52 -3.84 9.92 -11.57
N PRO A 53 -3.21 10.85 -12.31
CA PRO A 53 -3.28 10.84 -13.76
C PRO A 53 -2.58 9.59 -14.31
N ALA A 54 -3.21 8.94 -15.29
CA ALA A 54 -2.59 7.83 -16.01
C ALA A 54 -1.35 8.33 -16.76
N THR A 55 -0.26 7.56 -16.76
CA THR A 55 0.88 7.88 -17.61
C THR A 55 0.57 7.53 -19.06
N THR A 56 1.16 8.25 -20.03
CA THR A 56 0.97 7.98 -21.47
C THR A 56 1.27 6.53 -21.83
N LEU A 57 2.24 5.90 -21.16
CA LEU A 57 2.56 4.47 -21.29
C LEU A 57 1.44 3.54 -20.79
N GLN A 58 0.78 3.89 -19.69
CA GLN A 58 -0.39 3.16 -19.18
C GLN A 58 -1.59 3.31 -20.12
N ASP A 59 -1.81 4.47 -20.71
CA ASP A 59 -2.90 4.67 -21.69
C ASP A 59 -2.65 3.90 -22.99
N ILE A 60 -1.39 3.80 -23.44
CA ILE A 60 -0.99 2.97 -24.58
C ILE A 60 -1.23 1.48 -24.27
N GLN A 61 -0.80 0.99 -23.10
CA GLN A 61 -1.02 -0.41 -22.70
C GLN A 61 -2.51 -0.75 -22.49
N ARG A 62 -3.34 0.23 -22.11
CA ARG A 62 -4.79 0.06 -21.95
C ARG A 62 -5.57 0.17 -23.26
N GLY A 63 -4.89 0.37 -24.40
CA GLY A 63 -5.52 0.44 -25.72
C GLY A 63 -6.40 1.67 -25.92
N VAL A 64 -6.15 2.75 -25.17
CA VAL A 64 -6.94 3.97 -25.27
C VAL A 64 -6.57 4.69 -26.57
N SER A 65 -7.53 4.82 -27.49
CA SER A 65 -7.31 5.38 -28.83
C SER A 65 -6.75 6.81 -28.81
N SER A 66 -7.01 7.57 -27.75
CA SER A 66 -6.48 8.93 -27.58
C SER A 66 -4.95 8.96 -27.42
N ALA A 67 -4.34 8.02 -26.68
CA ALA A 67 -2.88 7.99 -26.52
C ALA A 67 -2.15 7.52 -27.79
N VAL A 68 -2.74 6.55 -28.51
CA VAL A 68 -2.24 6.12 -29.83
C VAL A 68 -2.33 7.26 -30.85
N SER A 69 -3.43 8.02 -30.84
CA SER A 69 -3.60 9.20 -31.70
C SER A 69 -2.62 10.32 -31.37
N LEU A 70 -2.32 10.56 -30.08
CA LEU A 70 -1.31 11.53 -29.65
C LEU A 70 0.11 11.13 -30.10
N MET A 71 0.45 9.84 -30.08
CA MET A 71 1.73 9.35 -30.62
C MET A 71 1.80 9.49 -32.15
N GLN A 72 0.73 9.12 -32.86
CA GLN A 72 0.68 9.22 -34.33
C GLN A 72 0.74 10.68 -34.80
N SER A 73 0.07 11.60 -34.11
CA SER A 73 0.16 13.04 -34.42
C SER A 73 1.54 13.63 -34.12
N SER A 74 2.19 13.17 -33.05
CA SER A 74 3.54 13.61 -32.67
C SER A 74 4.61 13.15 -33.67
N LEU A 75 4.48 11.91 -34.17
CA LEU A 75 5.37 11.33 -35.19
C LEU A 75 5.20 11.99 -36.57
N GLN A 76 3.99 12.44 -36.92
CA GLN A 76 3.73 13.13 -38.19
C GLN A 76 4.16 14.62 -38.20
N GLN A 77 4.27 15.28 -37.04
CA GLN A 77 4.58 16.72 -36.96
C GLN A 77 5.99 17.07 -36.46
N GLY A 78 6.81 16.10 -36.04
CA GLY A 78 8.20 16.35 -35.61
C GLY A 78 8.34 17.32 -34.41
N LYS A 79 7.24 17.69 -33.76
CA LYS A 79 7.18 18.55 -32.57
C LYS A 79 6.62 17.72 -31.43
N PHE A 80 7.50 17.35 -30.49
CA PHE A 80 7.07 16.87 -29.18
C PHE A 80 6.35 18.00 -28.45
N ASN A 81 5.06 17.82 -28.15
CA ASN A 81 4.26 18.83 -27.46
C ASN A 81 4.50 18.72 -25.94
N THR A 82 5.54 19.38 -25.44
CA THR A 82 6.00 19.30 -24.03
C THR A 82 4.96 19.76 -23.01
N LEU A 83 4.03 20.64 -23.41
CA LEU A 83 2.97 21.19 -22.56
C LEU A 83 2.02 20.13 -21.97
N GLY A 84 1.80 19.01 -22.67
CA GLY A 84 0.97 17.91 -22.18
C GLY A 84 1.68 17.01 -21.15
N ILE A 85 3.01 16.97 -21.18
CA ILE A 85 3.84 16.21 -20.24
C ILE A 85 3.99 17.00 -18.95
N GLU A 86 4.26 18.31 -19.06
CA GLU A 86 4.33 19.22 -17.91
C GLU A 86 3.00 19.28 -17.15
N SER A 87 1.85 19.27 -17.83
CA SER A 87 0.55 19.25 -17.16
C SER A 87 0.26 17.93 -16.42
N THR A 88 0.77 16.81 -16.94
CA THR A 88 0.61 15.49 -16.32
C THR A 88 1.48 15.35 -15.07
N GLU A 89 2.75 15.75 -15.14
CA GLU A 89 3.66 15.76 -13.98
C GLU A 89 3.17 16.71 -12.88
N ASN A 90 2.64 17.88 -13.25
CA ASN A 90 2.02 18.80 -12.30
C ASN A 90 0.79 18.17 -11.63
N ALA A 91 -0.03 17.41 -12.37
CA ALA A 91 -1.18 16.71 -11.81
C ALA A 91 -0.78 15.58 -10.85
N LYS A 92 0.28 14.80 -11.17
CA LYS A 92 0.85 13.80 -10.26
C LYS A 92 1.34 14.45 -8.97
N ALA A 93 2.17 15.49 -9.10
CA ALA A 93 2.70 16.23 -7.96
C ALA A 93 1.56 16.81 -7.10
N ALA A 94 0.54 17.40 -7.73
CA ALA A 94 -0.62 17.92 -7.02
C ALA A 94 -1.39 16.84 -6.25
N PHE A 95 -1.55 15.64 -6.82
CA PHE A 95 -2.20 14.52 -6.15
C PHE A 95 -1.38 14.04 -4.93
N LEU A 96 -0.08 13.81 -5.09
CA LEU A 96 0.80 13.35 -4.01
C LEU A 96 0.92 14.40 -2.89
N VAL A 97 1.04 15.68 -3.23
CA VAL A 97 1.01 16.79 -2.26
C VAL A 97 -0.34 16.85 -1.55
N THR A 98 -1.45 16.55 -2.23
CA THR A 98 -2.77 16.50 -1.58
C THR A 98 -2.85 15.36 -0.55
N LEU A 99 -2.27 14.19 -0.83
CA LEU A 99 -2.18 13.11 0.17
C LEU A 99 -1.38 13.55 1.40
N ASN A 100 -0.20 14.16 1.20
CA ASN A 100 0.60 14.72 2.29
C ASN A 100 -0.19 15.75 3.11
N ASN A 101 -0.95 16.60 2.44
CA ASN A 101 -1.79 17.58 3.12
C ASN A 101 -2.87 16.91 3.97
N VAL A 102 -3.55 15.86 3.47
CA VAL A 102 -4.58 15.12 4.22
C VAL A 102 -3.99 14.46 5.48
N GLU A 103 -2.81 13.86 5.37
CA GLU A 103 -2.09 13.29 6.52
C GLU A 103 -1.71 14.37 7.55
N ALA A 104 -1.12 15.47 7.09
CA ALA A 104 -0.80 16.62 7.93
C ALA A 104 -2.04 17.20 8.64
N CYS A 105 -3.21 17.20 7.98
CA CYS A 105 -4.47 17.61 8.63
C CYS A 105 -4.84 16.71 9.79
N SER A 106 -4.77 15.38 9.61
CA SER A 106 -5.05 14.42 10.68
C SER A 106 -4.10 14.61 11.87
N GLU A 107 -2.80 14.80 11.62
CA GLU A 107 -1.80 15.02 12.67
C GLU A 107 -2.00 16.36 13.38
N ASN A 108 -2.29 17.42 12.63
CA ASN A 108 -2.57 18.74 13.17
C ASN A 108 -3.84 18.78 14.01
N ILE A 109 -4.89 18.04 13.65
CA ILE A 109 -6.11 17.89 14.48
C ILE A 109 -5.77 17.20 15.81
N THR A 110 -4.99 16.11 15.75
CA THR A 110 -4.57 15.37 16.95
C THR A 110 -3.73 16.25 17.87
N THR A 111 -2.82 17.03 17.30
CA THR A 111 -1.97 17.98 18.04
C THR A 111 -2.78 19.14 18.60
N LEU A 112 -3.75 19.68 17.84
CA LEU A 112 -4.66 20.72 18.31
C LEU A 112 -5.46 20.24 19.51
N LYS A 113 -6.06 19.03 19.44
CA LYS A 113 -6.77 18.41 20.56
C LYS A 113 -5.88 18.34 21.80
N ARG A 114 -4.68 17.76 21.69
CA ARG A 114 -3.75 17.61 22.83
C ARG A 114 -3.37 18.95 23.47
N ASN A 115 -3.14 19.97 22.65
CA ASN A 115 -2.84 21.31 23.13
C ASN A 115 -4.04 21.92 23.88
N LEU A 116 -5.25 21.77 23.33
CA LEU A 116 -6.47 22.24 23.97
C LEU A 116 -6.76 21.52 25.28
N GLU A 117 -6.54 20.20 25.35
CA GLU A 117 -6.67 19.43 26.60
C GLU A 117 -5.74 19.97 27.70
N SER A 118 -4.47 20.24 27.34
CA SER A 118 -3.49 20.86 28.24
C SER A 118 -3.93 22.26 28.69
N ASP A 119 -4.35 23.10 27.76
CA ASP A 119 -4.66 24.50 28.05
C ASP A 119 -5.97 24.64 28.84
N CYS A 120 -6.98 23.82 28.54
CA CYS A 120 -8.20 23.73 29.34
C CYS A 120 -7.89 23.24 30.75
N SER A 121 -7.07 22.19 30.89
CA SER A 121 -6.67 21.69 32.21
C SER A 121 -6.04 22.80 33.05
N LYS A 122 -5.12 23.61 32.48
CA LYS A 122 -4.48 24.72 33.20
C LYS A 122 -5.45 25.81 33.64
N LEU A 123 -6.42 26.17 32.80
CA LEU A 123 -7.36 27.26 33.07
C LEU A 123 -8.43 26.87 34.08
N PHE A 124 -8.86 25.61 34.08
CA PHE A 124 -10.01 25.16 34.85
C PHE A 124 -9.67 24.50 36.20
N ILE A 125 -8.37 24.28 36.52
CA ILE A 125 -7.89 23.79 37.84
C ILE A 125 -8.31 24.69 39.01
N GLN A 126 -8.62 25.97 38.79
CA GLN A 126 -8.84 26.95 39.87
C GLN A 126 -10.30 27.28 40.20
N GLY A 127 -11.30 26.62 39.60
CA GLY A 127 -12.69 26.88 39.99
C GLY A 127 -13.83 26.34 39.11
N SER A 128 -13.58 25.42 38.17
CA SER A 128 -14.65 24.91 37.32
C SER A 128 -15.49 23.82 38.02
N ALA A 129 -16.80 23.87 37.81
CA ALA A 129 -17.68 22.76 38.16
C ALA A 129 -17.39 21.56 37.24
N ALA A 130 -17.40 20.34 37.76
CA ALA A 130 -17.14 19.10 36.99
C ALA A 130 -17.95 18.98 35.68
N GLY A 131 -19.12 19.62 35.60
CA GLY A 131 -19.95 19.68 34.38
C GLY A 131 -19.36 20.50 33.24
N GLU A 132 -18.58 21.54 33.51
CA GLU A 132 -17.93 22.36 32.47
C GLU A 132 -16.78 21.61 31.80
N GLN A 133 -16.03 20.85 32.60
CA GLN A 133 -14.96 20.00 32.09
C GLN A 133 -15.52 18.89 31.17
N ALA A 134 -16.63 18.25 31.56
CA ALA A 134 -17.29 17.24 30.74
C ALA A 134 -17.78 17.79 29.39
N LYS A 135 -18.28 19.03 29.34
CA LYS A 135 -18.67 19.69 28.08
C LYS A 135 -17.48 19.87 27.14
N ILE A 136 -16.35 20.34 27.67
CA ILE A 136 -15.12 20.54 26.88
C ILE A 136 -14.59 19.20 26.37
N GLU A 137 -14.54 18.18 27.22
CA GLU A 137 -14.12 16.83 26.84
C GLU A 137 -15.00 16.26 25.71
N SER A 138 -16.32 16.47 25.76
CA SER A 138 -17.22 16.09 24.67
C SER A 138 -16.88 16.78 23.35
N CYS A 139 -16.65 18.11 23.35
CA CYS A 139 -16.25 18.84 22.14
C CYS A 139 -14.88 18.38 21.59
N LEU A 140 -13.94 18.06 22.48
CA LEU A 140 -12.61 17.57 22.10
C LEU A 140 -12.64 16.12 21.57
N SER A 141 -13.63 15.33 21.99
CA SER A 141 -13.87 14.00 21.42
C SER A 141 -14.28 14.07 19.95
N ASP A 142 -15.05 15.08 19.54
CA ASP A 142 -15.47 15.23 18.14
C ASP A 142 -14.29 15.53 17.20
N LEU A 143 -13.22 16.15 17.69
CA LEU A 143 -11.98 16.31 16.92
C LEU A 143 -11.32 14.96 16.60
N VAL A 144 -11.45 13.95 17.47
CA VAL A 144 -10.95 12.59 17.19
C VAL A 144 -11.70 11.98 16.01
N ASN A 145 -13.02 12.15 15.98
CA ASN A 145 -13.86 11.68 14.88
C ASN A 145 -13.47 12.36 13.55
N THR A 146 -13.20 13.67 13.58
CA THR A 146 -12.73 14.40 12.39
C THR A 146 -11.35 13.93 11.93
N SER A 147 -10.40 13.73 12.85
CA SER A 147 -9.09 13.13 12.51
C SER A 147 -9.25 11.76 11.86
N ALA A 148 -10.15 10.90 12.38
CA ALA A 148 -10.45 9.61 11.77
C ALA A 148 -10.98 9.74 10.34
N LYS A 149 -11.89 10.69 10.07
CA LYS A 149 -12.40 10.97 8.71
C LYS A 149 -11.31 11.41 7.72
N PHE A 150 -10.27 12.12 8.19
CA PHE A 150 -9.09 12.45 7.38
C PHE A 150 -8.21 11.22 7.13
N LYS A 151 -8.05 10.34 8.12
CA LYS A 151 -7.34 9.06 7.94
C LYS A 151 -8.05 8.15 6.95
N ASP A 152 -9.38 8.06 7.00
CA ASP A 152 -10.17 7.29 6.06
C ASP A 152 -10.01 7.82 4.64
N LEU A 153 -10.09 9.15 4.46
CA LEU A 153 -9.84 9.80 3.17
C LEU A 153 -8.42 9.52 2.63
N LEU A 154 -7.41 9.51 3.52
CA LEU A 154 -6.04 9.17 3.15
C LEU A 154 -5.95 7.71 2.68
N GLN A 155 -6.57 6.77 3.39
CA GLN A 155 -6.59 5.35 3.01
C GLN A 155 -7.29 5.13 1.66
N GLU A 156 -8.40 5.81 1.41
CA GLU A 156 -9.09 5.78 0.11
C GLU A 156 -8.16 6.27 -1.01
N GLY A 157 -7.53 7.44 -0.84
CA GLY A 157 -6.62 8.00 -1.84
C GLY A 157 -5.39 7.13 -2.11
N LEU A 158 -4.81 6.49 -1.08
CA LEU A 158 -3.68 5.57 -1.25
C LEU A 158 -4.08 4.26 -1.89
N SER A 159 -5.26 3.73 -1.57
CA SER A 159 -5.80 2.52 -2.20
C SER A 159 -6.10 2.76 -3.68
N GLU A 160 -6.64 3.93 -4.01
CA GLU A 160 -6.83 4.36 -5.39
C GLU A 160 -5.48 4.46 -6.13
N LEU A 161 -4.50 5.19 -5.58
CA LEU A 161 -3.14 5.30 -6.15
C LEU A 161 -2.52 3.92 -6.41
N ASN A 162 -2.60 3.01 -5.44
CA ASN A 162 -2.06 1.66 -5.57
C ASN A 162 -2.77 0.88 -6.69
N THR A 163 -4.08 1.07 -6.85
CA THR A 163 -4.89 0.35 -7.83
C THR A 163 -4.76 0.92 -9.25
N THR A 164 -4.70 2.24 -9.39
CA THR A 164 -4.76 2.94 -10.68
C THR A 164 -3.38 3.21 -11.27
N ALA A 165 -2.36 3.45 -10.44
CA ALA A 165 -1.02 3.83 -10.90
C ALA A 165 0.02 2.73 -10.70
N ILE A 166 -0.01 2.03 -9.55
CA ILE A 166 1.05 1.09 -9.18
C ILE A 166 0.77 -0.31 -9.74
N LYS A 167 -0.44 -0.84 -9.50
CA LYS A 167 -0.85 -2.17 -9.97
C LYS A 167 -0.68 -2.38 -11.48
N PRO A 168 -1.03 -1.43 -12.37
CA PRO A 168 -0.82 -1.62 -13.81
C PRO A 168 0.65 -1.73 -14.22
N GLN A 169 1.59 -1.22 -13.42
CA GLN A 169 3.03 -1.35 -13.68
C GLN A 169 3.58 -2.65 -13.09
N VAL A 170 3.25 -2.92 -11.82
CA VAL A 170 3.77 -4.08 -11.08
C VAL A 170 3.25 -5.40 -11.66
N LYS A 171 1.98 -5.46 -12.06
CA LYS A 171 1.36 -6.70 -12.53
C LYS A 171 2.05 -7.28 -13.78
N PRO A 172 2.35 -6.51 -14.84
CA PRO A 172 3.16 -7.01 -15.97
C PRO A 172 4.53 -7.54 -15.57
N TRP A 173 5.25 -6.86 -14.66
CA TRP A 173 6.57 -7.31 -14.20
C TRP A 173 6.51 -8.64 -13.43
N ILE A 174 5.44 -8.87 -12.68
CA ILE A 174 5.20 -10.17 -12.04
C ILE A 174 4.75 -11.19 -13.08
N SER A 175 3.87 -10.81 -14.01
CA SER A 175 3.33 -11.72 -15.03
C SER A 175 4.39 -12.25 -16.00
N SER A 176 5.52 -11.55 -16.17
CA SER A 176 6.65 -12.05 -16.97
C SER A 176 7.26 -13.33 -16.39
N PHE A 177 7.04 -13.62 -15.11
CA PHE A 177 7.40 -14.90 -14.48
C PHE A 177 6.81 -16.11 -15.22
N LEU A 178 5.62 -15.96 -15.83
CA LEU A 178 4.98 -17.03 -16.62
C LEU A 178 5.79 -17.41 -17.87
N SER A 179 6.64 -16.52 -18.35
CA SER A 179 7.50 -16.76 -19.51
C SER A 179 8.82 -17.45 -19.15
N ILE A 180 9.11 -17.62 -17.86
CA ILE A 180 10.34 -18.26 -17.36
C ILE A 180 10.04 -19.71 -16.99
N SER A 181 10.77 -20.65 -17.59
CA SER A 181 10.58 -22.07 -17.28
C SER A 181 11.00 -22.35 -15.84
N HIS A 182 10.10 -22.97 -15.10
CA HIS A 182 10.41 -23.61 -13.82
C HIS A 182 10.33 -25.13 -13.92
N ASN A 183 10.21 -25.66 -15.14
CA ASN A 183 10.46 -27.06 -15.42
C ASN A 183 11.85 -27.15 -16.04
N ILE A 184 12.86 -27.23 -15.20
CA ILE A 184 14.28 -27.10 -15.56
C ILE A 184 15.10 -28.27 -15.03
N GLU A 185 16.22 -28.53 -15.70
CA GLU A 185 17.26 -29.48 -15.31
C GLU A 185 18.50 -28.73 -14.78
N GLU A 186 19.61 -29.46 -14.57
CA GLU A 186 20.83 -28.87 -13.97
C GLU A 186 21.48 -27.82 -14.88
N GLU A 187 21.43 -28.00 -16.20
CA GLU A 187 22.02 -27.04 -17.16
C GLU A 187 21.34 -25.68 -17.06
N GLU A 188 20.02 -25.61 -17.18
CA GLU A 188 19.30 -24.34 -17.09
C GLU A 188 19.35 -23.75 -15.68
N PHE A 189 19.42 -24.59 -14.64
CA PHE A 189 19.60 -24.11 -13.27
C PHE A 189 20.94 -23.39 -13.10
N ASN A 190 22.04 -23.94 -13.64
CA ASN A 190 23.35 -23.30 -13.61
C ASN A 190 23.36 -22.01 -14.44
N ASP A 191 22.67 -21.98 -15.58
CA ASP A 191 22.51 -20.78 -16.40
C ASP A 191 21.79 -19.66 -15.63
N TYR A 192 20.74 -19.99 -14.87
CA TYR A 192 20.01 -19.04 -14.04
C TYR A 192 20.81 -18.55 -12.83
N GLU A 193 21.70 -19.38 -12.27
CA GLU A 193 22.64 -18.92 -11.23
C GLU A 193 23.66 -17.92 -11.77
N ALA A 194 24.12 -18.11 -13.01
CA ALA A 194 25.03 -17.18 -13.67
C ALA A 194 24.31 -15.90 -14.12
N ASN A 195 23.09 -16.02 -14.64
CA ASN A 195 22.29 -14.93 -15.18
C ASN A 195 20.84 -15.03 -14.69
N ASP A 196 20.50 -14.24 -13.68
CA ASP A 196 19.15 -14.25 -13.11
C ASP A 196 18.10 -13.90 -14.19
N PRO A 197 17.08 -14.75 -14.40
CA PRO A 197 16.14 -14.58 -15.50
C PRO A 197 15.01 -13.59 -15.19
N TRP A 198 14.81 -13.19 -13.92
CA TRP A 198 13.59 -12.47 -13.53
C TRP A 198 13.68 -11.60 -12.27
N VAL A 199 14.02 -12.16 -11.11
CA VAL A 199 13.81 -11.47 -9.82
C VAL A 199 14.69 -10.22 -9.68
N GLN A 200 15.90 -10.23 -10.21
CA GLN A 200 16.79 -9.06 -10.14
C GLN A 200 16.22 -7.91 -10.96
N GLN A 201 15.70 -8.18 -12.15
CA GLN A 201 15.04 -7.15 -12.97
C GLN A 201 13.74 -6.66 -12.32
N LEU A 202 12.97 -7.55 -11.68
CA LEU A 202 11.79 -7.14 -10.91
C LEU A 202 12.19 -6.19 -9.77
N ILE A 203 13.23 -6.53 -9.00
CA ILE A 203 13.72 -5.70 -7.89
C ILE A 203 14.13 -4.32 -8.41
N LEU A 204 14.91 -4.23 -9.50
CA LEU A 204 15.31 -2.95 -10.09
C LEU A 204 14.10 -2.09 -10.51
N ASN A 205 13.09 -2.69 -11.12
CA ASN A 205 11.86 -1.98 -11.50
C ASN A 205 11.10 -1.46 -10.27
N LEU A 206 11.04 -2.26 -9.20
CA LEU A 206 10.43 -1.86 -7.94
C LEU A 206 11.22 -0.73 -7.26
N GLU A 207 12.55 -0.79 -7.25
CA GLU A 207 13.41 0.26 -6.70
C GLU A 207 13.19 1.60 -7.39
N GLN A 208 13.15 1.60 -8.72
CA GLN A 208 12.90 2.81 -9.50
C GLN A 208 11.52 3.40 -9.20
N LEU A 209 10.48 2.56 -9.15
CA LEU A 209 9.12 2.98 -8.83
C LEU A 209 9.00 3.55 -7.40
N MET A 210 9.62 2.88 -6.42
CA MET A 210 9.60 3.32 -5.03
C MET A 210 10.37 4.61 -4.81
N ALA A 211 11.47 4.82 -5.54
CA ALA A 211 12.27 6.04 -5.45
C ALA A 211 11.46 7.30 -5.83
N GLU A 212 10.60 7.23 -6.85
CA GLU A 212 9.71 8.33 -7.26
C GLU A 212 8.79 8.76 -6.10
N PHE A 213 8.14 7.79 -5.45
CA PHE A 213 7.23 8.07 -4.33
C PHE A 213 7.96 8.51 -3.06
N LYS A 214 9.17 7.99 -2.80
CA LYS A 214 9.96 8.33 -1.62
C LYS A 214 10.33 9.82 -1.55
N VAL A 215 10.56 10.44 -2.71
CA VAL A 215 10.91 11.87 -2.78
C VAL A 215 9.66 12.76 -2.61
N ALA A 216 8.50 12.29 -3.05
CA ALA A 216 7.28 13.09 -3.09
C ALA A 216 6.39 12.97 -1.84
N LEU A 217 6.49 11.88 -1.07
CA LEU A 217 5.59 11.57 0.04
C LEU A 217 6.22 11.78 1.41
N SER A 218 5.40 12.07 2.42
CA SER A 218 5.84 12.04 3.82
C SER A 218 6.23 10.60 4.23
N PRO A 219 7.14 10.40 5.21
CA PRO A 219 7.55 9.07 5.63
C PRO A 219 6.38 8.16 6.04
N VAL A 220 5.37 8.72 6.73
CA VAL A 220 4.18 7.99 7.16
C VAL A 220 3.36 7.47 5.97
N ILE A 221 3.18 8.32 4.96
CA ILE A 221 2.44 7.95 3.75
C ILE A 221 3.26 6.95 2.92
N TYR A 222 4.56 7.18 2.77
CA TYR A 222 5.45 6.29 2.04
C TYR A 222 5.46 4.87 2.65
N ASP A 223 5.52 4.76 3.98
CA ASP A 223 5.45 3.47 4.68
C ASP A 223 4.10 2.75 4.45
N THR A 224 3.00 3.52 4.45
CA THR A 224 1.65 3.00 4.17
C THR A 224 1.55 2.50 2.73
N LEU A 225 2.06 3.27 1.77
CA LEU A 225 2.07 2.90 0.36
C LEU A 225 2.94 1.65 0.12
N THR A 226 4.11 1.58 0.75
CA THR A 226 4.99 0.40 0.74
C THR A 226 4.25 -0.84 1.24
N SER A 227 3.43 -0.70 2.30
CA SER A 227 2.60 -1.79 2.82
C SER A 227 1.54 -2.28 1.84
N LEU A 228 0.88 -1.37 1.13
CA LEU A 228 -0.09 -1.69 0.07
C LEU A 228 0.58 -2.39 -1.11
N MET A 229 1.72 -1.86 -1.57
CA MET A 229 2.50 -2.44 -2.66
C MET A 229 3.02 -3.84 -2.32
N THR A 230 3.54 -4.04 -1.11
CA THR A 230 4.01 -5.34 -0.64
C THR A 230 2.88 -6.38 -0.67
N SER A 231 1.67 -5.99 -0.27
CA SER A 231 0.49 -6.87 -0.32
C SER A 231 0.07 -7.18 -1.76
N LEU A 232 0.13 -6.18 -2.64
CA LEU A 232 -0.14 -6.33 -4.06
C LEU A 232 0.84 -7.31 -4.71
N ILE A 233 2.14 -7.17 -4.44
CA ILE A 233 3.19 -8.04 -4.99
C ILE A 233 2.95 -9.48 -4.54
N SER A 234 2.73 -9.71 -3.24
CA SER A 234 2.44 -11.05 -2.72
C SER A 234 1.21 -11.66 -3.39
N MET A 235 0.11 -10.91 -3.48
CA MET A 235 -1.14 -11.37 -4.09
C MET A 235 -0.98 -11.69 -5.59
N GLU A 236 -0.33 -10.83 -6.37
CA GLU A 236 -0.16 -11.07 -7.82
C GLU A 236 0.88 -12.17 -8.08
N MET A 237 1.89 -12.32 -7.23
CA MET A 237 2.85 -13.42 -7.32
C MET A 237 2.17 -14.76 -7.04
N GLU A 238 1.34 -14.85 -5.99
CA GLU A 238 0.58 -16.07 -5.67
C GLU A 238 -0.29 -16.51 -6.86
N LYS A 239 -1.05 -15.57 -7.45
CA LYS A 239 -1.87 -15.83 -8.65
C LYS A 239 -1.05 -16.27 -9.86
N THR A 240 0.20 -15.84 -9.94
CA THR A 240 1.09 -16.13 -11.07
C THR A 240 1.71 -17.52 -10.90
N VAL A 241 2.24 -17.82 -9.71
CA VAL A 241 2.77 -19.15 -9.35
C VAL A 241 1.73 -20.25 -9.56
N LEU A 242 0.46 -20.01 -9.20
CA LEU A 242 -0.64 -20.97 -9.41
C LEU A 242 -0.93 -21.31 -10.89
N LYS A 243 -0.31 -20.62 -11.84
CA LYS A 243 -0.42 -20.91 -13.29
C LYS A 243 0.85 -21.53 -13.88
N CYS A 244 1.90 -21.69 -13.08
CA CYS A 244 3.17 -22.25 -13.49
C CYS A 244 3.18 -23.77 -13.36
N SER A 245 4.26 -24.38 -13.86
CA SER A 245 4.57 -25.79 -13.68
C SER A 245 6.02 -25.91 -13.23
N PHE A 246 6.29 -26.81 -12.28
CA PHE A 246 7.56 -26.90 -11.58
C PHE A 246 8.17 -28.30 -11.69
N SER A 247 9.47 -28.37 -11.92
CA SER A 247 10.32 -29.51 -11.54
C SER A 247 10.82 -29.34 -10.09
N ARG A 248 11.55 -30.34 -9.56
CA ARG A 248 12.20 -30.21 -8.25
C ARG A 248 13.22 -29.07 -8.21
N LEU A 249 14.02 -28.92 -9.26
CA LEU A 249 15.00 -27.84 -9.38
C LEU A 249 14.34 -26.49 -9.61
N GLY A 250 13.24 -26.44 -10.37
CA GLY A 250 12.44 -25.22 -10.48
C GLY A 250 11.79 -24.78 -9.18
N GLY A 251 11.37 -25.72 -8.32
CA GLY A 251 10.94 -25.41 -6.96
C GLY A 251 12.06 -24.76 -6.13
N LEU A 252 13.30 -25.23 -6.28
CA LEU A 252 14.47 -24.64 -5.63
C LEU A 252 14.82 -23.25 -6.17
N GLN A 253 14.70 -23.06 -7.49
CA GLN A 253 14.87 -21.76 -8.14
C GLN A 253 13.84 -20.75 -7.61
N PHE A 254 12.56 -21.13 -7.58
CA PHE A 254 11.50 -20.28 -7.05
C PHE A 254 11.72 -19.91 -5.57
N ASP A 255 12.22 -20.83 -4.74
CA ASP A 255 12.57 -20.52 -3.35
C ASP A 255 13.70 -19.47 -3.25
N LYS A 256 14.72 -19.54 -4.13
CA LYS A 256 15.77 -18.52 -4.21
C LYS A 256 15.20 -17.16 -4.63
N GLU A 257 14.38 -17.12 -5.66
CA GLU A 257 13.77 -15.89 -6.16
C GLU A 257 12.85 -15.26 -5.11
N LEU A 258 11.99 -16.06 -4.48
CA LEU A 258 11.10 -15.60 -3.42
C LEU A 258 11.89 -15.03 -2.24
N ARG A 259 12.97 -15.70 -1.81
CA ARG A 259 13.83 -15.18 -0.74
C ARG A 259 14.53 -13.88 -1.12
N SER A 260 15.00 -13.75 -2.36
CA SER A 260 15.62 -12.51 -2.84
C SER A 260 14.62 -11.34 -2.86
N LEU A 261 13.41 -11.58 -3.36
CA LEU A 261 12.34 -10.59 -3.37
C LEU A 261 11.92 -10.18 -1.95
N VAL A 262 11.76 -11.14 -1.04
CA VAL A 262 11.44 -10.89 0.37
C VAL A 262 12.58 -10.14 1.07
N ALA A 263 13.84 -10.47 0.78
CA ALA A 263 14.99 -9.77 1.33
C ALA A 263 15.00 -8.30 0.92
N TYR A 264 14.83 -8.02 -0.38
CA TYR A 264 14.69 -6.65 -0.89
C TYR A 264 13.51 -5.92 -0.24
N LEU A 265 12.30 -6.50 -0.26
CA LEU A 265 11.12 -5.85 0.32
C LEU A 265 11.28 -5.58 1.82
N THR A 266 12.09 -6.37 2.52
CA THR A 266 12.42 -6.13 3.93
C THR A 266 13.36 -4.93 4.12
N THR A 267 14.22 -4.59 3.15
CA THR A 267 15.12 -3.42 3.28
C THR A 267 14.39 -2.09 3.10
N VAL A 268 13.27 -2.08 2.38
CA VAL A 268 12.48 -0.87 2.10
C VAL A 268 11.42 -0.57 3.15
N THR A 269 11.31 -1.39 4.20
CA THR A 269 10.37 -1.19 5.31
C THR A 269 11.02 -1.39 6.68
N THR A 270 10.40 -0.84 7.72
CA THR A 270 10.78 -1.03 9.13
C THR A 270 9.98 -2.13 9.82
N TRP A 271 8.87 -2.57 9.22
CA TRP A 271 7.97 -3.59 9.79
C TRP A 271 8.15 -4.96 9.10
N THR A 272 7.75 -6.04 9.78
CA THR A 272 7.93 -7.39 9.25
C THR A 272 6.94 -7.72 8.13
N ILE A 273 7.46 -8.14 6.97
CA ILE A 273 6.64 -8.58 5.83
C ILE A 273 6.24 -10.05 5.89
N ARG A 274 6.66 -10.78 6.94
CA ARG A 274 6.52 -12.24 7.04
C ARG A 274 5.09 -12.73 6.85
N ASP A 275 4.12 -12.08 7.51
CA ASP A 275 2.71 -12.52 7.41
C ASP A 275 2.15 -12.30 6.00
N LYS A 276 2.53 -11.21 5.32
CA LYS A 276 2.13 -10.92 3.93
C LYS A 276 2.65 -11.96 2.94
N PHE A 277 3.80 -12.58 3.20
CA PHE A 277 4.41 -13.61 2.34
C PHE A 277 4.22 -15.04 2.84
N ALA A 278 3.55 -15.25 3.98
CA ALA A 278 3.43 -16.56 4.61
C ALA A 278 2.85 -17.63 3.68
N ARG A 279 1.84 -17.28 2.88
CA ARG A 279 1.24 -18.19 1.89
C ARG A 279 2.23 -18.58 0.79
N LEU A 280 2.92 -17.60 0.20
CA LEU A 280 3.96 -17.86 -0.81
C LEU A 280 5.11 -18.69 -0.26
N THR A 281 5.57 -18.42 0.97
CA THR A 281 6.61 -19.24 1.61
C THR A 281 6.13 -20.68 1.83
N GLN A 282 4.89 -20.88 2.25
CA GLN A 282 4.30 -22.23 2.37
C GLN A 282 4.17 -22.92 1.01
N MET A 283 3.82 -22.19 -0.05
CA MET A 283 3.84 -22.73 -1.41
C MET A 283 5.26 -23.16 -1.83
N ALA A 284 6.28 -22.33 -1.56
CA ALA A 284 7.67 -22.67 -1.83
C ALA A 284 8.12 -23.93 -1.08
N THR A 285 7.70 -24.11 0.19
CA THR A 285 7.92 -25.35 0.94
C THR A 285 7.33 -26.56 0.23
N ILE A 286 6.07 -26.48 -0.21
CA ILE A 286 5.40 -27.58 -0.94
C ILE A 286 6.13 -27.89 -2.26
N LEU A 287 6.51 -26.86 -3.02
CA LEU A 287 7.19 -27.02 -4.30
C LEU A 287 8.60 -27.62 -4.17
N ASN A 288 9.21 -27.56 -2.97
CA ASN A 288 10.52 -28.13 -2.68
C ASN A 288 10.50 -29.55 -2.09
N LEU A 289 9.33 -30.15 -1.88
CA LEU A 289 9.23 -31.52 -1.39
C LEU A 289 9.87 -32.49 -2.41
N GLU A 290 10.51 -33.53 -1.91
CA GLU A 290 11.04 -34.62 -2.73
C GLU A 290 9.90 -35.55 -3.19
N ARG A 291 8.87 -35.75 -2.36
CA ARG A 291 7.76 -36.66 -2.64
C ARG A 291 6.44 -36.13 -2.07
N VAL A 292 5.32 -36.52 -2.68
CA VAL A 292 3.97 -36.10 -2.28
C VAL A 292 3.66 -36.35 -0.80
N THR A 293 4.11 -37.48 -0.24
CA THR A 293 3.82 -37.87 1.15
C THR A 293 4.59 -37.06 2.20
N GLU A 294 5.69 -36.42 1.81
CA GLU A 294 6.53 -35.62 2.72
C GLU A 294 5.77 -34.42 3.31
N ILE A 295 4.71 -33.96 2.64
CA ILE A 295 3.84 -32.92 3.21
C ILE A 295 3.26 -33.31 4.59
N LEU A 296 3.09 -34.61 4.84
CA LEU A 296 2.56 -35.11 6.13
C LEU A 296 3.54 -34.91 7.28
N ASP A 297 4.83 -34.71 7.00
CA ASP A 297 5.85 -34.42 8.01
C ASP A 297 5.74 -32.98 8.52
N TYR A 298 5.04 -32.11 7.78
CA TYR A 298 4.82 -30.71 8.11
C TYR A 298 3.35 -30.37 8.38
N TRP A 299 2.43 -31.33 8.23
CA TRP A 299 0.99 -31.08 8.27
C TRP A 299 0.31 -31.63 9.53
N GLY A 300 -0.77 -30.96 9.96
CA GLY A 300 -1.58 -31.40 11.09
C GLY A 300 -0.77 -31.48 12.39
N PRO A 301 -0.80 -32.61 13.13
CA PRO A 301 -0.02 -32.77 14.37
C PRO A 301 1.49 -32.58 14.21
N ASN A 302 2.01 -32.77 12.99
CA ASN A 302 3.43 -32.67 12.69
C ASN A 302 3.86 -31.26 12.28
N SER A 303 2.96 -30.27 12.25
CA SER A 303 3.30 -28.91 11.82
C SER A 303 4.27 -28.19 12.76
N GLY A 304 4.45 -28.71 13.99
CA GLY A 304 5.30 -28.08 15.00
C GLY A 304 4.89 -26.61 15.21
N PRO A 305 5.82 -25.64 15.12
CA PRO A 305 5.50 -24.22 15.29
C PRO A 305 4.86 -23.58 14.04
N LEU A 306 4.83 -24.26 12.89
CA LEU A 306 4.29 -23.72 11.65
C LEU A 306 2.76 -23.71 11.70
N THR A 307 2.18 -22.52 11.55
CA THR A 307 0.73 -22.36 11.36
C THR A 307 0.43 -22.25 9.86
N TRP A 308 -0.19 -23.28 9.29
CA TRP A 308 -0.60 -23.27 7.88
C TRP A 308 -1.65 -22.20 7.60
N ARG A 309 -1.44 -21.46 6.51
CA ARG A 309 -2.34 -20.43 5.94
C ARG A 309 -3.02 -20.92 4.66
N LEU A 310 -2.60 -22.09 4.17
CA LEU A 310 -3.21 -22.79 3.05
C LEU A 310 -4.22 -23.81 3.58
N THR A 311 -5.37 -23.88 2.94
CA THR A 311 -6.38 -24.92 3.17
C THR A 311 -5.93 -26.27 2.58
N PRO A 312 -6.50 -27.41 3.00
CA PRO A 312 -6.23 -28.70 2.38
C PRO A 312 -6.42 -28.72 0.85
N ALA A 313 -7.38 -27.96 0.33
CA ALA A 313 -7.64 -27.85 -1.10
C ALA A 313 -6.52 -27.09 -1.82
N GLU A 314 -6.07 -25.97 -1.24
CA GLU A 314 -4.96 -25.17 -1.76
C GLU A 314 -3.64 -25.95 -1.72
N VAL A 315 -3.37 -26.72 -0.66
CA VAL A 315 -2.18 -27.59 -0.60
C VAL A 315 -2.17 -28.58 -1.77
N ARG A 316 -3.30 -29.24 -2.05
CA ARG A 316 -3.41 -30.15 -3.20
C ARG A 316 -3.24 -29.41 -4.54
N GLN A 317 -3.76 -28.19 -4.65
CA GLN A 317 -3.58 -27.36 -5.83
C GLN A 317 -2.10 -27.03 -6.06
N VAL A 318 -1.36 -26.67 -5.01
CA VAL A 318 0.07 -26.35 -5.11
C VAL A 318 0.90 -27.60 -5.39
N LEU A 319 0.60 -28.73 -4.76
CA LEU A 319 1.23 -30.03 -5.07
C LEU A 319 1.06 -30.40 -6.54
N ALA A 320 -0.10 -30.10 -7.13
CA ALA A 320 -0.39 -30.39 -8.52
C ALA A 320 0.39 -29.51 -9.52
N LEU A 321 1.09 -28.46 -9.06
CA LEU A 321 1.98 -27.67 -9.89
C LEU A 321 3.31 -28.41 -10.17
N ARG A 322 3.67 -29.42 -9.35
CA ARG A 322 4.84 -30.28 -9.57
C ARG A 322 4.51 -31.36 -10.58
N ILE A 323 5.17 -31.30 -11.75
CA ILE A 323 4.84 -32.17 -12.88
C ILE A 323 5.15 -33.66 -12.63
N ASP A 324 6.08 -33.92 -11.71
CA ASP A 324 6.51 -35.26 -11.31
C ASP A 324 5.62 -35.87 -10.21
N PHE A 325 4.72 -35.08 -9.61
CA PHE A 325 3.79 -35.56 -8.60
C PHE A 325 2.50 -36.10 -9.23
N ARG A 326 2.21 -37.38 -8.97
CA ARG A 326 1.04 -38.05 -9.54
C ARG A 326 -0.26 -37.57 -8.90
N SER A 327 -1.28 -37.31 -9.73
CA SER A 327 -2.59 -36.83 -9.28
C SER A 327 -3.27 -37.78 -8.29
N GLU A 328 -3.11 -39.10 -8.49
CA GLU A 328 -3.67 -40.14 -7.62
C GLU A 328 -3.09 -40.07 -6.20
N ASP A 329 -1.79 -39.84 -6.10
CA ASP A 329 -1.10 -39.76 -4.81
C ASP A 329 -1.52 -38.50 -4.05
N ILE A 330 -1.64 -37.36 -4.75
CA ILE A 330 -2.15 -36.11 -4.18
C ILE A 330 -3.58 -36.27 -3.66
N LYS A 331 -4.46 -36.97 -4.40
CA LYS A 331 -5.84 -37.24 -3.98
C LYS A 331 -5.93 -38.16 -2.77
N ARG A 332 -4.98 -39.09 -2.60
CA ARG A 332 -4.94 -40.04 -1.48
C ARG A 332 -4.45 -39.43 -0.16
N LEU A 333 -3.82 -38.25 -0.19
CA LEU A 333 -3.37 -37.57 1.03
C LEU A 333 -4.53 -37.30 2.01
N ARG A 334 -4.29 -37.56 3.29
CA ARG A 334 -5.19 -37.22 4.40
C ARG A 334 -4.68 -35.95 5.07
N LEU A 335 -5.18 -34.81 4.58
CA LEU A 335 -4.88 -33.46 5.07
C LEU A 335 -6.06 -32.96 5.91
#